data_AF-T0ZDA3-F1
#
_entry.id   AF-T0ZDA3-F1
#
_cell.length_a   1.000
_cell.length_b   1.000
_cell.length_c   1.000
_cell.angle_alpha   90.00
_cell.angle_beta   90.00
_cell.angle_gamma   90.00
#
_symmetry.space_group_name_H-M   'P 1'
#
loop_
_entity.id
_entity.type
_entity.pdbx_description
1 polymer ?
#
loop_
_entity_poly.entity_id
_entity_poly.type
_entity_poly.pdbx_seq_one_letter_code
_entity_poly.pdbx_strand_id
1 'polypeptide(L)' 'GPGYQTAFSARIRSEAAIPTVAVGMITDPVQSEHILVTGQADGVALAREMLRDPYWPLHAASRLGETLSWPAPYVRAKS' A
#
# COMPACT_ATOMS: atom_id res chain seq x y z
N GLY A 1 6.44 -15.85 -3.90
CA GLY A 1 5.05 -15.48 -3.60
C GLY A 1 4.90 -13.97 -3.55
N PRO A 2 3.70 -13.44 -3.30
CA PRO A 2 3.48 -12.03 -2.97
C PRO A 2 4.43 -11.58 -1.85
N GLY A 3 4.99 -10.36 -1.92
CA GLY A 3 5.88 -9.84 -0.89
C GLY A 3 7.33 -10.34 -0.91
N TYR A 4 7.79 -11.05 -1.94
CA TYR A 4 9.18 -11.56 -1.99
C TYR A 4 10.26 -10.46 -1.89
N GLN A 5 9.94 -9.21 -2.22
CA GLN A 5 10.88 -8.08 -2.12
C GLN A 5 10.79 -7.34 -0.79
N THR A 6 9.80 -7.59 0.06
CA THR A 6 9.63 -6.84 1.32
C THR A 6 10.76 -7.14 2.30
N ALA A 7 11.34 -8.35 2.25
CA ALA A 7 12.53 -8.71 3.02
C ALA A 7 13.75 -7.83 2.70
N PHE A 8 13.94 -7.40 1.44
CA PHE A 8 15.02 -6.48 1.09
C PHE A 8 14.77 -5.08 1.66
N SER A 9 13.53 -4.59 1.55
CA SER A 9 13.10 -3.31 2.13
C SER A 9 13.33 -3.30 3.65
N ALA A 10 12.93 -4.37 4.33
CA ALA A 10 13.05 -4.52 5.77
C ALA A 10 14.52 -4.54 6.20
N ARG A 11 15.36 -5.30 5.48
CA ARG A 11 16.78 -5.41 5.75
C ARG A 11 17.50 -4.07 5.60
N ILE A 12 17.26 -3.35 4.50
CA ILE A 12 17.87 -2.02 4.28
C ILE A 12 17.39 -1.05 5.36
N ARG A 13 16.10 -1.07 5.69
CA ARG A 13 15.53 -0.23 6.74
C ARG A 13 16.21 -0.45 8.09
N SER A 14 16.40 -1.71 8.47
CA SER A 14 16.99 -2.05 9.77
C SER A 14 18.51 -1.86 9.82
N GLU A 15 19.23 -2.26 8.76
CA GLU A 15 20.70 -2.25 8.75
C GLU A 15 21.28 -0.88 8.41
N ALA A 16 20.67 -0.14 7.48
CA ALA A 16 21.13 1.19 7.08
C ALA A 16 20.41 2.32 7.83
N ALA A 17 19.37 2.01 8.62
CA ALA A 17 18.59 2.97 9.40
C ALA A 17 18.02 4.14 8.56
N ILE A 18 17.63 3.85 7.32
CA ILE A 18 17.00 4.82 6.41
C ILE A 18 15.57 4.40 6.07
N PRO A 19 14.64 5.33 5.81
CA PRO A 19 13.30 4.99 5.37
C PRO A 19 13.31 4.21 4.04
N THR A 20 12.47 3.20 3.92
CA THR A 20 12.34 2.39 2.70
C THR A 20 10.92 2.29 2.19
N VAL A 21 10.78 2.02 0.89
CA VAL A 21 9.50 1.78 0.23
C VAL A 21 9.51 0.39 -0.39
N ALA A 22 8.57 -0.45 0.02
CA ALA A 22 8.40 -1.78 -0.56
C ALA A 22 7.63 -1.70 -1.89
N VAL A 23 8.04 -2.52 -2.86
CA VAL A 23 7.40 -2.65 -4.17
C VAL A 23 7.39 -4.12 -4.58
N GLY A 24 6.57 -4.48 -5.58
CA GLY A 24 6.64 -5.78 -6.25
C GLY A 24 5.60 -6.79 -5.78
N MET A 25 4.63 -7.09 -6.65
CA MET A 25 3.53 -8.03 -6.37
C MET A 25 2.78 -7.70 -5.07
N ILE A 26 2.60 -6.40 -4.82
CA ILE A 26 1.72 -5.88 -3.77
C ILE A 26 0.46 -5.41 -4.49
N THR A 27 -0.66 -6.07 -4.21
CA THR A 27 -1.95 -5.81 -4.88
C THR A 27 -3.12 -5.77 -3.91
N ASP A 28 -2.95 -6.34 -2.70
CA ASP A 28 -4.02 -6.44 -1.71
C ASP A 28 -3.85 -5.38 -0.59
N PRO A 29 -4.94 -4.69 -0.17
CA PRO A 29 -4.87 -3.70 0.89
C PRO A 29 -4.36 -4.24 2.23
N VAL A 30 -4.74 -5.47 2.63
CA VAL A 30 -4.31 -6.08 3.89
C VAL A 30 -2.83 -6.42 3.84
N GLN A 31 -2.33 -6.85 2.69
CA GLN A 31 -0.90 -7.05 2.47
C GLN A 31 -0.12 -5.73 2.63
N SER A 32 -0.61 -4.63 2.05
CA SER A 32 0.00 -3.30 2.17
C SER A 32 0.04 -2.83 3.62
N GLU A 33 -1.08 -2.95 4.34
CA GLU A 33 -1.17 -2.60 5.76
C GLU A 33 -0.19 -3.44 6.60
N HIS A 34 -0.16 -4.75 6.37
CA HIS A 34 0.75 -5.66 7.06
C HIS A 34 2.23 -5.24 6.92
N ILE A 35 2.66 -4.85 5.72
CA ILE A 35 4.02 -4.37 5.46
C ILE A 35 4.37 -3.17 6.34
N LEU A 36 3.42 -2.22 6.47
CA LEU A 36 3.61 -0.99 7.24
C LEU A 36 3.61 -1.29 8.75
N VAL A 37 2.58 -1.97 9.26
CA VAL A 37 2.43 -2.19 10.72
C VAL A 37 3.49 -3.12 11.29
N THR A 38 4.03 -4.03 10.48
CA THR A 38 5.16 -4.89 10.90
C THR A 38 6.53 -4.25 10.71
N GLY A 39 6.59 -3.02 10.19
CA GLY A 39 7.84 -2.29 10.01
C GLY A 39 8.75 -2.84 8.91
N GLN A 40 8.18 -3.58 7.94
CA GLN A 40 8.93 -4.10 6.79
C GLN A 40 9.31 -2.98 5.80
N ALA A 41 8.56 -1.88 5.78
CA ALA A 41 8.87 -0.66 5.03
C ALA A 41 8.12 0.52 5.67
N ASP A 42 8.53 1.74 5.30
CA ASP A 42 7.86 2.99 5.69
C ASP A 42 6.84 3.46 4.63
N GLY A 43 6.84 2.82 3.46
CA GLY A 43 5.87 3.05 2.40
C GLY A 43 5.68 1.85 1.48
N VAL A 44 4.61 1.90 0.68
CA VAL A 44 4.28 0.89 -0.33
C VAL A 44 4.11 1.57 -1.68
N ALA A 45 4.82 1.07 -2.70
CA ALA A 45 4.66 1.50 -4.08
C ALA A 45 3.86 0.47 -4.89
N LEU A 46 2.87 0.96 -5.63
CA LEU A 46 2.01 0.18 -6.51
C LEU A 46 2.31 0.55 -7.98
N ALA A 47 2.42 -0.46 -8.84
CA ALA A 47 2.69 -0.29 -10.26
C ALA A 47 1.52 -0.81 -11.12
N ARG A 48 1.58 -2.08 -11.51
CA ARG A 48 0.55 -2.73 -12.34
C ARG A 48 -0.85 -2.67 -11.73
N GLU A 49 -0.95 -2.63 -10.41
CA GLU A 49 -2.24 -2.49 -9.72
C GLU A 49 -2.88 -1.12 -9.98
N MET A 50 -2.10 -0.04 -9.93
CA MET A 50 -2.59 1.32 -10.26
C MET A 50 -2.97 1.46 -11.73
N LEU A 51 -2.38 0.67 -12.63
CA LEU A 51 -2.80 0.64 -14.05
C LEU A 51 -4.13 -0.10 -14.24
N ARG A 52 -4.42 -1.09 -13.39
CA ARG A 52 -5.67 -1.85 -13.44
C ARG A 52 -6.81 -1.10 -12.76
N ASP A 53 -6.51 -0.47 -11.63
CA ASP A 53 -7.45 0.31 -10.82
C ASP A 53 -6.77 1.60 -10.34
N PRO A 54 -7.00 2.74 -11.01
CA PRO A 54 -6.41 4.01 -10.59
C PRO A 54 -7.03 4.56 -9.30
N TYR A 55 -8.21 4.07 -8.90
CA TYR A 55 -8.89 4.42 -7.65
C TYR A 55 -8.58 3.43 -6.52
N TRP A 56 -7.60 2.54 -6.72
CA TRP A 56 -7.19 1.54 -5.72
C TRP A 56 -7.04 2.10 -4.31
N PRO A 57 -6.47 3.30 -4.06
CA PRO A 57 -6.39 3.85 -2.70
C PRO A 57 -7.76 4.08 -2.03
N LEU A 58 -8.78 4.47 -2.80
CA LEU A 58 -10.14 4.67 -2.28
C LEU A 58 -10.79 3.32 -1.92
N HIS A 59 -10.62 2.32 -2.79
CA HIS A 59 -11.12 0.97 -2.53
C HIS A 59 -10.36 0.29 -1.39
N ALA A 60 -9.05 0.51 -1.27
CA ALA A 60 -8.22 0.02 -0.18
C ALA A 60 -8.68 0.60 1.16
N ALA A 61 -8.93 1.92 1.23
CA ALA A 61 -9.48 2.54 2.43
C ALA A 61 -10.83 1.92 2.82
N SER A 62 -11.76 1.77 1.86
CA SER A 62 -13.03 1.10 2.11
C SER A 62 -12.86 -0.33 2.65
N ARG A 63 -11.94 -1.12 2.08
CA ARG A 63 -11.62 -2.50 2.52
C ARG A 63 -11.00 -2.58 3.91
N LEU A 64 -10.22 -1.56 4.29
CA LEU A 64 -9.59 -1.47 5.61
C LEU A 64 -10.50 -0.79 6.66
N GLY A 65 -11.70 -0.35 6.28
CA GLY A 65 -12.60 0.39 7.17
C GLY A 65 -12.20 1.84 7.41
N GLU A 66 -11.28 2.36 6.60
CA GLU A 66 -10.76 3.72 6.69
C GLU A 66 -11.58 4.72 5.87
N THR A 67 -11.70 5.94 6.39
CA THR A 67 -12.44 7.01 5.70
C THR A 67 -11.50 8.02 5.08
N LEU A 68 -11.40 8.01 3.74
CA LEU A 68 -10.70 9.05 2.98
C LEU A 68 -11.65 10.17 2.53
N SER A 69 -11.08 11.37 2.35
CA SER A 69 -11.75 12.45 1.63
C SER A 69 -11.74 12.14 0.13
N TRP A 70 -12.92 12.00 -0.46
CA TRP A 70 -13.05 11.81 -1.90
C TRP A 70 -13.03 13.18 -2.58
N PRO A 71 -12.46 13.31 -3.81
CA PRO A 71 -12.62 14.53 -4.59
C PRO A 71 -14.11 14.89 -4.72
N ALA A 72 -14.44 16.19 -4.57
CA ALA A 72 -15.83 16.66 -4.47
C ALA A 72 -16.80 16.08 -5.54
N PRO A 73 -16.40 15.92 -6.82
CA PRO A 73 -17.28 15.30 -7.83
C PRO A 73 -17.64 13.83 -7.57
N TYR A 74 -16.86 13.10 -6.78
CA TYR A 74 -17.00 11.65 -6.57
C TYR A 74 -17.60 11.26 -5.23
N VAL A 75 -17.93 12.21 -4.35
CA VAL A 75 -18.46 11.95 -3.00
C VAL A 75 -19.70 11.04 -3.01
N ARG A 76 -20.52 11.11 -4.07
CA ARG A 76 -21.75 10.29 -4.21
C ARG A 76 -21.49 8.81 -4.50
N ALA A 77 -20.29 8.45 -4.94
CA ALA A 77 -19.92 7.06 -5.23
C ALA A 77 -19.34 6.33 -4.00
N LYS A 78 -19.35 6.97 -2.83
CA LYS A 78 -18.80 6.44 -1.57
C LYS A 78 -19.67 5.36 -0.90
N SER A 79 -20.74 4.87 -1.55
CA SER A 79 -21.72 3.93 -0.99
C SER A 79 -21.19 2.52 -0.83
#